data_AF-A0A7X4HTA1-F1
#
_entry.id   AF-A0A7X4HTA1-F1
#
_cell.length_a   1.000
_cell.length_b   1.000
_cell.length_c   1.000
_cell.angle_alpha   90.00
_cell.angle_beta   90.00
_cell.angle_gamma   90.00
#
_symmetry.space_group_name_H-M   'P 1'
#
loop_
_entity.id
_entity.type
_entity.pdbx_description
1 polymer ?
#
loop_
_entity_poly.entity_id
_entity_poly.type
_entity_poly.pdbx_seq_one_letter_code
_entity_poly.pdbx_strand_id
1 'polypeptide(L)'
;MIDSRRKSSLILVVAAALASTASDCEQSPRGLEPSSLATIQVRLESEPAAEPAAEEQAAFEGCLTRMEENNNVRPSWRNYAATVLNETAPNNFETQFFDVPVNIVHTMTVHDRNQCRRDPRRDGRVTTGVWVNGTRVERVVQQTNALQFAVDEEGVVESPPIE
;
A
#
# COMPACT_ATOMS: atom_id res chain seq x y z
N MET A 1 -50.25 55.97 -27.15
CA MET A 1 -49.59 56.94 -28.05
C MET A 1 -48.09 56.73 -27.91
N ILE A 2 -47.44 55.95 -28.76
CA ILE A 2 -46.96 56.30 -30.13
C ILE A 2 -45.99 57.50 -30.03
N ASP A 3 -44.71 57.50 -30.43
CA ASP A 3 -43.92 56.76 -31.43
C ASP A 3 -42.43 56.95 -31.03
N SER A 4 -41.55 55.93 -30.99
CA SER A 4 -40.70 55.46 -32.10
C SER A 4 -39.91 56.55 -32.86
N ARG A 5 -38.58 56.54 -32.73
CA ARG A 5 -37.70 56.62 -33.92
C ARG A 5 -36.50 55.69 -33.77
N ARG A 6 -36.56 54.64 -34.59
CA ARG A 6 -35.53 53.69 -34.98
C ARG A 6 -34.33 54.37 -35.65
N LYS A 7 -33.16 53.74 -35.54
CA LYS A 7 -32.24 53.38 -36.64
C LYS A 7 -31.49 52.14 -36.13
N SER A 8 -31.73 50.90 -36.60
CA SER A 8 -31.29 50.32 -37.90
C SER A 8 -29.80 50.56 -38.13
N SER A 9 -28.91 49.60 -38.32
CA SER A 9 -28.88 48.16 -38.57
C SER A 9 -27.42 47.74 -38.21
N LEU A 10 -26.86 46.54 -38.35
CA LEU A 10 -27.07 45.38 -39.20
C LEU A 10 -26.14 44.30 -38.62
N ILE A 11 -26.62 43.06 -38.57
CA ILE A 11 -25.86 41.87 -38.16
C ILE A 11 -24.76 41.57 -39.19
N LEU A 12 -23.55 41.25 -38.73
CA LEU A 12 -22.61 40.41 -39.49
C LEU A 12 -22.13 39.28 -38.57
N VAL A 13 -22.59 38.07 -38.86
CA VAL A 13 -22.04 36.82 -38.32
C VAL A 13 -20.78 36.51 -39.12
N VAL A 14 -19.64 36.40 -38.44
CA VAL A 14 -18.46 35.72 -38.98
C VAL A 14 -18.00 34.73 -37.92
N ALA A 15 -18.38 33.46 -38.13
CA ALA A 15 -17.79 32.33 -37.43
C ALA A 15 -16.37 32.15 -37.98
N ALA A 16 -15.36 32.38 -37.14
CA ALA A 16 -13.99 31.97 -37.40
C ALA A 16 -13.69 30.76 -36.52
N ALA A 17 -13.87 29.57 -37.08
CA ALA A 17 -13.29 28.35 -36.55
C ALA A 17 -11.76 28.45 -36.68
N LEU A 18 -11.06 28.59 -35.56
CA LEU A 18 -9.64 28.35 -35.49
C LEU A 18 -9.40 27.04 -34.75
N ALA A 19 -9.03 26.05 -35.54
CA ALA A 19 -8.47 24.79 -35.11
C ALA A 19 -7.08 25.00 -34.49
N SER A 20 -6.66 24.00 -33.71
CA SER A 20 -5.31 23.72 -33.18
C SER A 20 -4.79 24.70 -32.12
N THR A 21 -4.20 24.26 -31.01
CA THR A 21 -3.48 23.03 -30.74
C THR A 21 -4.00 22.37 -29.46
N ALA A 22 -4.34 21.08 -29.53
CA ALA A 22 -4.16 20.23 -28.37
C ALA A 22 -2.68 20.36 -28.02
N SER A 23 -2.37 20.96 -26.87
CA SER A 23 -1.02 20.83 -26.34
C SER A 23 -0.75 19.33 -26.26
N ASP A 24 0.26 18.89 -27.00
CA ASP A 24 0.92 17.61 -26.82
C ASP A 24 1.07 17.34 -25.31
N CYS A 25 0.14 16.57 -24.76
CA CYS A 25 0.44 15.74 -23.62
C CYS A 25 1.36 14.67 -24.19
N GLU A 26 2.64 15.01 -24.31
CA GLU A 26 3.70 14.05 -24.53
C GLU A 26 3.42 12.85 -23.63
N GLN A 27 3.34 11.70 -24.27
CA GLN A 27 3.16 10.41 -23.65
C GLN A 27 4.28 10.21 -22.63
N SER A 28 4.01 10.54 -21.37
CA SER A 28 4.55 9.71 -20.30
C SER A 28 3.96 8.31 -20.52
N PRO A 29 4.77 7.23 -20.54
CA PRO A 29 4.21 5.91 -20.29
C PRO A 29 3.68 5.97 -18.86
N ARG A 30 2.42 6.40 -18.71
CA ARG A 30 1.69 6.24 -17.46
C ARG A 30 1.65 4.74 -17.26
N GLY A 31 2.27 4.33 -16.15
CA GLY A 31 2.48 2.93 -15.82
C GLY A 31 1.24 2.11 -16.10
N LEU A 32 1.45 0.88 -16.55
CA LEU A 32 0.39 -0.12 -16.67
C LEU A 32 -0.49 -0.03 -15.44
N GLU A 33 -1.68 0.57 -15.59
CA GLU A 33 -2.73 0.42 -14.61
C GLU A 33 -2.95 -1.10 -14.52
N PRO A 34 -2.82 -1.70 -13.33
CA PRO A 34 -3.07 -3.11 -13.17
C PRO A 34 -4.47 -3.40 -13.72
N SER A 35 -4.57 -4.19 -14.78
CA SER A 35 -5.85 -4.48 -15.41
C SER A 35 -6.77 -5.33 -14.52
N SER A 36 -6.20 -5.92 -13.47
CA SER A 36 -6.86 -6.86 -12.57
C SER A 36 -6.41 -6.64 -11.12
N LEU A 37 -7.35 -6.82 -10.19
CA LEU A 37 -7.12 -6.80 -8.75
C LEU A 37 -7.43 -8.19 -8.18
N ALA A 38 -6.64 -8.63 -7.20
CA ALA A 38 -6.84 -9.86 -6.45
C ALA A 38 -7.23 -9.57 -5.00
N THR A 39 -7.85 -10.59 -4.39
CA THR A 39 -7.99 -10.67 -2.94
C THR A 39 -6.88 -11.54 -2.37
N ILE A 40 -6.18 -11.04 -1.36
CA ILE A 40 -5.18 -11.81 -0.61
C ILE A 40 -5.47 -11.79 0.89
N GLN A 41 -5.11 -12.87 1.57
CA GLN A 41 -4.95 -12.92 3.02
C GLN A 41 -3.48 -12.76 3.35
N VAL A 42 -3.15 -11.84 4.26
CA VAL A 42 -1.83 -11.75 4.89
C VAL A 42 -1.93 -12.32 6.30
N ARG A 43 -1.03 -13.23 6.66
CA ARG A 43 -0.91 -13.81 7.99
C ARG A 43 0.49 -13.57 8.55
N LEU A 44 0.54 -13.21 9.83
CA LEU A 44 1.73 -13.20 10.67
C LEU A 44 1.60 -14.32 11.71
N GLU A 45 2.50 -15.29 11.63
CA GLU A 45 2.81 -16.23 12.71
C GLU A 45 3.91 -15.58 13.57
N SER A 46 3.47 -14.91 14.62
CA SER A 46 4.36 -14.22 15.55
C SER A 46 5.07 -15.23 16.46
N GLU A 47 6.36 -15.06 16.64
CA GLU A 47 7.10 -15.79 17.67
C GLU A 47 6.63 -15.28 19.05
N PRO A 48 6.24 -16.16 19.99
CA PRO A 48 5.88 -15.73 21.33
C PRO A 48 7.04 -15.05 22.05
N ALA A 49 6.73 -14.04 22.88
CA ALA A 49 7.74 -13.36 23.70
C ALA A 49 7.20 -13.05 25.10
N ALA A 50 8.06 -13.23 26.10
CA ALA A 50 7.81 -12.83 27.48
C ALA A 50 7.68 -11.30 27.59
N GLU A 51 7.03 -10.83 28.65
CA GLU A 51 6.99 -9.39 28.91
C GLU A 51 8.40 -8.87 29.23
N PRO A 52 8.75 -7.65 28.76
CA PRO A 52 10.05 -7.05 29.04
C PRO A 52 10.28 -6.85 30.54
N ALA A 53 11.54 -6.89 30.95
CA ALA A 53 11.92 -6.51 32.31
C ALA A 53 11.60 -5.02 32.56
N ALA A 54 11.45 -4.64 33.84
CA ALA A 54 11.02 -3.29 34.21
C ALA A 54 11.96 -2.19 33.67
N GLU A 55 13.26 -2.47 33.62
CA GLU A 55 14.30 -1.59 33.06
C GLU A 55 14.20 -1.40 31.54
N GLU A 56 13.53 -2.30 30.82
CA GLU A 56 13.32 -2.22 29.36
C GLU A 56 11.95 -1.67 28.98
N GLN A 57 11.05 -1.45 29.94
CA GLN A 57 9.68 -0.99 29.68
C GLN A 57 9.65 0.30 28.87
N ALA A 58 10.49 1.28 29.20
CA ALA A 58 10.54 2.55 28.47
C ALA A 58 10.96 2.37 27.00
N ALA A 59 11.88 1.44 26.73
CA ALA A 59 12.29 1.13 25.36
C ALA A 59 11.14 0.42 24.61
N PHE A 60 10.47 -0.53 25.28
CA PHE A 60 9.32 -1.24 24.72
C PHE A 60 8.18 -0.30 24.32
N GLU A 61 7.77 0.63 25.19
CA GLU A 61 6.76 1.64 24.86
C GLU A 61 7.20 2.53 23.68
N GLY A 62 8.50 2.87 23.62
CA GLY A 62 9.07 3.59 22.48
C GLY A 62 8.98 2.79 21.18
N CYS A 63 9.13 1.47 21.23
CA CYS A 63 8.98 0.58 20.08
C CYS A 63 7.52 0.54 19.61
N LEU A 64 6.56 0.36 20.51
CA LEU A 64 5.13 0.39 20.19
C LEU A 64 4.71 1.72 19.57
N THR A 65 5.23 2.83 20.10
CA THR A 65 4.97 4.17 19.53
C THR A 65 5.44 4.28 18.09
N ARG A 66 6.62 3.71 17.74
CA ARG A 66 7.13 3.70 16.36
C ARG A 66 6.32 2.81 15.42
N MET A 67 5.68 1.76 15.94
CA MET A 67 4.80 0.90 15.15
C MET A 67 3.51 1.62 14.73
N GLU A 68 3.11 2.65 15.48
CA GLU A 68 1.82 3.38 15.42
C GLU A 68 0.62 2.52 15.81
N GLU A 69 0.52 1.31 15.25
CA GLU A 69 -0.53 0.33 15.53
C GLU A 69 0.08 -0.99 15.99
N ASN A 70 -0.58 -1.69 16.91
CA ASN A 70 -0.14 -3.03 17.32
C ASN A 70 -0.35 -4.01 16.16
N ASN A 71 0.67 -4.83 15.88
CA ASN A 71 0.64 -5.88 14.85
C ASN A 71 0.06 -5.39 13.52
N ASN A 72 0.90 -4.76 12.69
CA ASN A 72 0.41 -4.16 11.45
C ASN A 72 1.27 -4.55 10.26
N VAL A 73 0.66 -4.45 9.09
CA VAL A 73 1.34 -4.53 7.80
C VAL A 73 1.23 -3.18 7.09
N ARG A 74 2.30 -2.79 6.40
CA ARG A 74 2.36 -1.57 5.58
C ARG A 74 2.66 -1.97 4.13
N PRO A 75 1.65 -2.14 3.28
CA PRO A 75 1.83 -2.58 1.91
C PRO A 75 2.10 -1.44 0.93
N SER A 76 2.92 -1.68 -0.09
CA SER A 76 3.32 -0.67 -1.09
C SER A 76 2.16 -0.14 -1.93
N TRP A 77 1.18 -0.98 -2.27
CA TRP A 77 0.01 -0.57 -3.08
C TRP A 77 -0.96 0.34 -2.33
N ARG A 78 -0.82 0.48 -1.01
CA ARG A 78 -1.55 1.48 -0.21
C ARG A 78 -0.66 2.59 0.33
N ASN A 79 0.41 2.91 -0.39
CA ASN A 79 1.37 3.94 0.01
C ASN A 79 1.92 3.72 1.43
N TYR A 80 2.11 2.45 1.83
CA TYR A 80 2.59 2.07 3.15
C TYR A 80 1.72 2.52 4.34
N ALA A 81 0.42 2.78 4.11
CA ALA A 81 -0.53 3.00 5.18
C ALA A 81 -0.66 1.74 6.06
N ALA A 82 -0.61 1.92 7.38
CA ALA A 82 -0.72 0.82 8.33
C ALA A 82 -2.10 0.16 8.26
N THR A 83 -2.11 -1.16 8.18
CA THR A 83 -3.31 -1.99 8.29
C THR A 83 -3.11 -2.96 9.45
N VAL A 84 -4.01 -2.93 10.42
CA VAL A 84 -3.98 -3.80 11.60
C VAL A 84 -4.20 -5.25 11.20
N LEU A 85 -3.42 -6.15 11.79
CA LEU A 85 -3.60 -7.59 11.75
C LEU A 85 -4.40 -8.02 12.98
N ASN A 86 -5.52 -8.71 12.76
CA ASN A 86 -6.39 -9.18 13.85
C ASN A 86 -5.93 -10.54 14.35
N GLU A 87 -5.91 -10.74 15.67
CA GLU A 87 -5.57 -12.04 16.24
C GLU A 87 -6.66 -13.08 15.93
N THR A 88 -6.29 -14.16 15.25
CA THR A 88 -7.21 -15.27 14.91
C THR A 88 -6.99 -16.49 15.80
N ALA A 89 -5.78 -16.64 16.32
CA ALA A 89 -5.38 -17.59 17.34
C ALA A 89 -4.18 -17.02 18.11
N PRO A 90 -3.80 -17.55 19.28
CA PRO A 90 -2.65 -17.04 20.03
C PRO A 90 -1.40 -16.90 19.16
N ASN A 91 -0.87 -15.68 19.06
CA ASN A 91 0.28 -15.31 18.23
C ASN A 91 0.11 -15.54 16.71
N ASN A 92 -1.13 -15.66 16.23
CA ASN A 92 -1.45 -15.70 14.80
C ASN A 92 -2.34 -14.52 14.47
N PHE A 93 -1.89 -13.67 13.55
CA PHE A 93 -2.58 -12.43 13.20
C PHE A 93 -2.83 -12.37 11.70
N GLU A 94 -4.02 -11.92 11.29
CA GLU A 94 -4.43 -11.93 9.90
C GLU A 94 -5.16 -10.67 9.47
N THR A 95 -5.07 -10.35 8.18
CA THR A 95 -5.92 -9.37 7.51
C THR A 95 -6.16 -9.77 6.06
N GLN A 96 -7.18 -9.18 5.43
CA GLN A 96 -7.48 -9.39 4.01
C GLN A 96 -7.40 -8.05 3.25
N PHE A 97 -6.84 -8.11 2.05
CA PHE A 97 -6.83 -7.01 1.09
C PHE A 97 -7.61 -7.45 -0.15
N PHE A 98 -8.47 -6.59 -0.67
CA PHE A 98 -9.39 -6.88 -1.79
C PHE A 98 -8.99 -6.11 -3.06
N ASP A 99 -7.89 -5.38 -2.98
CA ASP A 99 -7.46 -4.33 -3.89
C ASP A 99 -5.98 -4.49 -4.26
N VAL A 100 -5.49 -5.72 -4.33
CA VAL A 100 -4.08 -5.98 -4.62
C VAL A 100 -3.88 -6.06 -6.12
N PRO A 101 -3.10 -5.15 -6.73
CA PRO A 101 -2.70 -5.29 -8.12
C PRO A 101 -2.05 -6.63 -8.42
N VAL A 102 -2.44 -7.29 -9.51
CA VAL A 102 -1.77 -8.51 -9.96
C VAL A 102 -0.66 -8.20 -10.96
N ASN A 103 0.21 -9.18 -11.22
CA ASN A 103 1.32 -9.15 -12.17
C ASN A 103 2.33 -8.02 -11.95
N ILE A 104 2.42 -7.52 -10.71
CA ILE A 104 3.44 -6.54 -10.30
C ILE A 104 4.11 -6.97 -9.00
N VAL A 105 5.34 -6.49 -8.81
CA VAL A 105 6.11 -6.75 -7.59
C VAL A 105 5.67 -5.80 -6.48
N HIS A 106 5.26 -6.38 -5.36
CA HIS A 106 4.88 -5.66 -4.15
C HIS A 106 5.97 -5.72 -3.11
N THR A 107 5.98 -4.71 -2.24
CA THR A 107 6.72 -4.75 -0.98
C THR A 107 5.79 -4.52 0.19
N MET A 108 6.08 -5.13 1.34
CA MET A 108 5.40 -4.83 2.58
C MET A 108 6.38 -4.85 3.76
N THR A 109 6.16 -4.03 4.76
CA THR A 109 6.77 -4.24 6.08
C THR A 109 5.72 -4.80 7.02
N VAL A 110 6.14 -5.71 7.91
CA VAL A 110 5.28 -6.27 8.94
C VAL A 110 5.89 -5.94 10.29
N HIS A 111 5.08 -5.41 11.18
CA HIS A 111 5.47 -5.04 12.54
C HIS A 111 4.75 -5.95 13.53
N ASP A 112 5.49 -6.44 14.52
CA ASP A 112 5.04 -7.39 15.53
C ASP A 112 5.35 -6.85 16.95
N ARG A 113 4.34 -6.81 17.81
CA ARG A 113 4.49 -6.44 19.21
C ARG A 113 5.43 -7.38 19.95
N ASN A 114 5.42 -8.68 19.65
CA ASN A 114 6.37 -9.62 20.26
C ASN A 114 7.80 -9.35 19.80
N GLN A 115 8.00 -8.78 18.61
CA GLN A 115 9.31 -8.32 18.19
C GLN A 115 9.78 -7.12 19.00
N CYS A 116 8.88 -6.19 19.36
CA CYS A 116 9.21 -5.14 20.32
C CYS A 116 9.54 -5.69 21.72
N ARG A 117 8.93 -6.80 22.14
CA ARG A 117 9.30 -7.46 23.40
C ARG A 117 10.71 -8.08 23.34
N ARG A 118 11.08 -8.69 22.20
CA ARG A 118 12.41 -9.29 21.99
C ARG A 118 13.52 -8.26 21.77
N ASP A 119 13.23 -7.18 21.04
CA ASP A 119 14.18 -6.11 20.72
C ASP A 119 13.51 -4.73 20.85
N PRO A 120 13.34 -4.23 22.09
CA PRO A 120 12.60 -2.99 22.36
C PRO A 120 13.27 -1.73 21.83
N ARG A 121 14.52 -1.81 21.36
CA ARG A 121 15.25 -0.66 20.78
C ARG A 121 15.00 -0.49 19.28
N ARG A 122 14.39 -1.47 18.61
CA ARG A 122 14.02 -1.42 17.17
C ARG A 122 12.60 -0.94 16.97
N ASP A 123 12.04 -1.13 15.77
CA ASP A 123 10.71 -0.67 15.37
C ASP A 123 9.71 -1.81 15.22
N GLY A 124 10.00 -3.00 15.78
CA GLY A 124 9.12 -4.15 15.73
C GLY A 124 9.04 -4.85 14.37
N ARG A 125 9.83 -4.46 13.36
CA ARG A 125 9.82 -5.11 12.04
C ARG A 125 10.24 -6.58 12.11
N VAL A 126 9.53 -7.42 11.38
CA VAL A 126 9.83 -8.85 11.20
C VAL A 126 9.94 -9.19 9.72
N THR A 127 10.75 -10.19 9.41
CA THR A 127 10.95 -10.73 8.05
C THR A 127 10.70 -12.23 7.99
N THR A 128 10.13 -12.80 9.04
CA THR A 128 9.88 -14.24 9.21
C THR A 128 8.48 -14.46 9.74
N GLY A 129 7.90 -15.63 9.45
CA GLY A 129 6.53 -15.95 9.90
C GLY A 129 5.45 -15.21 9.11
N VAL A 130 5.77 -14.59 7.98
CA VAL A 130 4.79 -13.87 7.16
C VAL A 130 4.37 -14.73 5.98
N TRP A 131 3.07 -14.83 5.80
CA TRP A 131 2.43 -15.63 4.77
C TRP A 131 1.44 -14.78 3.98
N VAL A 132 1.33 -15.03 2.68
CA VAL A 132 0.32 -14.45 1.80
C VAL A 132 -0.38 -15.59 1.06
N ASN A 133 -1.70 -15.68 1.15
CA ASN A 133 -2.50 -16.77 0.58
C ASN A 133 -1.92 -18.17 0.88
N GLY A 134 -1.45 -18.38 2.12
CA GLY A 134 -0.84 -19.65 2.55
C GLY A 134 0.58 -19.91 2.03
N THR A 135 1.17 -18.99 1.28
CA THR A 135 2.56 -19.07 0.79
C THR A 135 3.46 -18.21 1.66
N ARG A 136 4.59 -18.77 2.11
CA ARG A 136 5.56 -18.06 2.94
C ARG A 136 6.29 -17.01 2.08
N VAL A 137 6.36 -15.77 2.56
CA VAL A 137 7.13 -14.72 1.87
C VAL A 137 8.55 -14.74 2.42
N GLU A 138 9.52 -15.08 1.56
CA GLU A 138 10.90 -15.31 2.00
C GLU A 138 11.87 -14.23 1.50
N ARG A 139 11.50 -13.52 0.43
CA ARG A 139 12.37 -12.54 -0.19
C ARG A 139 12.34 -11.23 0.58
N VAL A 140 13.51 -10.78 0.98
CA VAL A 140 13.70 -9.55 1.76
C VAL A 140 14.52 -8.56 0.94
N VAL A 141 13.97 -7.35 0.78
CA VAL A 141 14.71 -6.21 0.24
C VAL A 141 15.72 -5.76 1.29
N GLN A 142 17.01 -5.83 0.92
CA GLN A 142 18.08 -5.41 1.82
C GLN A 142 17.94 -3.93 2.18
N GLN A 143 18.46 -3.54 3.35
CA GLN A 143 18.37 -2.19 3.94
C GLN A 143 16.99 -1.81 4.50
N THR A 144 15.89 -2.17 3.84
CA THR A 144 14.54 -1.81 4.29
C THR A 144 13.86 -2.89 5.13
N ASN A 145 14.35 -4.13 5.08
CA ASN A 145 13.71 -5.30 5.68
C ASN A 145 12.25 -5.47 5.20
N ALA A 146 11.95 -4.98 4.00
CA ALA A 146 10.64 -5.17 3.39
C ALA A 146 10.58 -6.56 2.74
N LEU A 147 9.45 -7.24 2.92
CA LEU A 147 9.15 -8.50 2.26
C LEU A 147 8.67 -8.21 0.84
N GLN A 148 9.13 -9.00 -0.12
CA GLN A 148 8.86 -8.81 -1.54
C GLN A 148 8.18 -10.05 -2.13
N PHE A 149 7.11 -9.84 -2.90
CA PHE A 149 6.33 -10.90 -3.53
C PHE A 149 5.57 -10.34 -4.74
N ALA A 150 5.04 -11.21 -5.60
CA ALA A 150 4.08 -10.86 -6.63
C ALA A 150 2.82 -11.73 -6.46
N VAL A 151 1.72 -11.30 -7.09
CA VAL A 151 0.46 -12.05 -7.14
C VAL A 151 0.04 -12.14 -8.60
N ASP A 152 -0.25 -13.34 -9.10
CA ASP A 152 -0.73 -13.53 -10.48
C ASP A 152 -2.26 -13.31 -10.59
N GLU A 153 -2.82 -13.51 -11.79
CA GLU A 153 -4.26 -13.32 -12.05
C GLU A 153 -5.13 -14.35 -11.31
N GLU A 154 -4.57 -15.50 -10.98
CA GLU A 154 -5.20 -16.58 -10.23
C GLU A 154 -5.10 -16.38 -8.70
N GLY A 155 -4.38 -15.35 -8.25
CA GLY A 155 -4.17 -15.06 -6.83
C GLY A 155 -3.06 -15.90 -6.17
N VAL A 156 -2.24 -16.58 -6.97
CA VAL A 156 -1.07 -17.33 -6.53
C VAL A 156 0.05 -16.34 -6.19
N VAL A 157 0.76 -16.61 -5.10
CA VAL A 157 1.84 -15.78 -4.62
C VAL A 157 3.17 -16.31 -5.14
N GLU A 158 3.91 -15.43 -5.80
CA GLU A 158 5.20 -15.76 -6.39
C GLU A 158 6.34 -15.00 -5.71
N SER A 159 7.51 -15.64 -5.67
CA SER A 159 8.75 -14.95 -5.33
C SER A 159 9.32 -14.28 -6.59
N PRO A 160 9.49 -12.96 -6.62
CA PRO A 160 10.00 -12.29 -7.80
C PRO A 160 11.45 -12.71 -8.12
N PRO A 161 11.90 -12.58 -9.38
CA PRO A 161 13.26 -12.94 -9.81
C PRO A 161 14.33 -12.08 -9.15
N ILE A 162 15.51 -12.64 -8.89
CA ILE A 162 16.67 -11.91 -8.32
C ILE A 162 17.17 -10.94 -9.38
N GLU A 163 17.10 -9.64 -9.09
CA GLU A 163 17.67 -8.57 -9.92
C GLU A 163 19.09 -8.26 -9.45
#